data_AF-A0A9P7N2Z1-F1
#
_entry.id   AF-A0A9P7N2Z1-F1
#
_cell.length_a   1.000
_cell.length_b   1.000
_cell.length_c   1.000
_cell.angle_alpha   90.00
_cell.angle_beta   90.00
_cell.angle_gamma   90.00
#
_symmetry.space_group_name_H-M   'P 1'
#
loop_
_entity.id
_entity.type
_entity.pdbx_description
1 polymer ?
#
loop_
_entity_poly.entity_id
_entity_poly.type
_entity_poly.pdbx_seq_one_letter_code
_entity_poly.pdbx_strand_id
1 'polypeptide(L)' 'NTISGTSMATPHIVGLAAYLAGLEGFPGAEALCKRIQQLATRNAIHNVPGGTVNLVAFNGNPSG' A
#
# COMPACT_ATOMS: atom_id res chain seq x y z
N ASN A 1 -21.78 6.13 -11.36
CA ASN A 1 -21.57 6.28 -9.91
C ASN A 1 -20.11 6.15 -9.58
N THR A 2 -19.54 7.14 -8.89
CA THR A 2 -18.20 7.10 -8.29
C THR A 2 -18.40 7.14 -6.79
N ILE A 3 -17.85 6.16 -6.07
CA ILE A 3 -18.01 5.98 -4.63
C ILE A 3 -16.65 6.11 -3.94
N SER A 4 -16.65 6.44 -2.65
CA SER A 4 -15.44 6.64 -1.86
C SER A 4 -15.59 6.00 -0.48
N GLY A 5 -14.48 5.51 0.06
CA GLY A 5 -14.43 4.88 1.37
C GLY A 5 -13.20 3.99 1.54
N THR A 6 -12.93 3.57 2.77
CA THR A 6 -11.85 2.62 3.06
C THR A 6 -12.06 1.29 2.33
N SER A 7 -13.30 0.87 2.12
CA SER A 7 -13.66 -0.28 1.29
C SER A 7 -13.17 -0.18 -0.16
N MET A 8 -12.99 1.03 -0.69
CA MET A 8 -12.41 1.27 -2.01
C MET A 8 -10.87 1.35 -1.95
N ALA A 9 -10.29 1.73 -0.81
CA ALA A 9 -8.83 1.69 -0.60
C ALA A 9 -8.30 0.26 -0.43
N THR A 10 -9.04 -0.61 0.27
CA THR A 10 -8.68 -2.02 0.48
C THR A 10 -8.33 -2.78 -0.80
N PRO A 11 -9.14 -2.76 -1.88
CA PRO A 11 -8.80 -3.49 -3.11
C PRO A 11 -7.51 -2.99 -3.76
N HIS A 12 -7.10 -1.73 -3.57
CA HIS A 12 -5.79 -1.27 -4.05
C HIS A 12 -4.63 -1.94 -3.31
N ILE A 13 -4.73 -2.08 -1.98
CA ILE A 13 -3.70 -2.77 -1.18
C ILE A 13 -3.67 -4.26 -1.49
N VAL A 14 -4.84 -4.90 -1.65
CA VAL A 14 -4.94 -6.32 -2.02
C VAL A 14 -4.32 -6.56 -3.40
N GLY A 15 -4.64 -5.72 -4.39
CA GLY A 15 -4.05 -5.81 -5.73
C GLY A 15 -2.53 -5.62 -5.71
N LEU A 16 -2.04 -4.66 -4.91
CA LEU A 16 -0.61 -4.45 -4.73
C LEU A 16 0.08 -5.66 -4.06
N ALA A 17 -0.53 -6.25 -3.04
CA ALA A 17 0.00 -7.46 -2.39
C ALA A 17 0.07 -8.63 -3.38
N ALA A 18 -0.96 -8.83 -4.20
CA ALA A 18 -0.98 -9.85 -5.23
C ALA A 18 0.09 -9.60 -6.32
N TYR A 19 0.26 -8.35 -6.74
CA TYR A 19 1.30 -7.95 -7.68
C TYR A 19 2.71 -8.28 -7.14
N LEU A 20 3.02 -7.84 -5.92
CA LEU A 20 4.32 -8.09 -5.29
C LEU A 20 4.53 -9.59 -5.03
N ALA A 21 3.50 -10.31 -4.63
CA ALA A 21 3.59 -11.77 -4.45
C ALA A 21 3.89 -12.50 -5.78
N GLY A 22 3.33 -12.03 -6.89
CA GLY A 22 3.62 -12.58 -8.21
C GLY A 22 5.01 -12.21 -8.74
N LEU A 23 5.51 -11.02 -8.41
CA LEU A 23 6.79 -10.50 -8.89
C LEU A 23 7.99 -10.99 -8.06
N GLU A 24 7.86 -10.93 -6.73
CA GLU A 24 8.94 -11.18 -5.76
C GLU A 24 8.81 -12.55 -5.06
N GLY A 25 7.67 -13.23 -5.22
CA GLY A 25 7.30 -14.44 -4.49
C GLY A 25 6.46 -14.17 -3.23
N PHE A 26 5.92 -15.22 -2.61
CA PHE A 26 5.05 -15.12 -1.43
C PHE A 26 5.78 -15.57 -0.14
N PRO A 27 6.41 -14.66 0.61
CA PRO A 27 7.06 -14.98 1.88
C PRO A 27 6.08 -15.09 3.08
N GLY A 28 4.78 -14.93 2.84
CA GLY A 28 3.75 -14.85 3.87
C GLY A 28 3.15 -13.45 4.01
N ALA A 29 1.94 -13.39 4.59
CA ALA A 29 1.14 -12.17 4.67
C ALA A 29 1.81 -11.03 5.47
N GLU A 30 2.47 -11.36 6.58
CA GLU A 30 3.15 -10.35 7.41
C GLU A 30 4.33 -9.70 6.66
N ALA A 31 5.14 -10.53 6.00
CA ALA A 31 6.28 -10.06 5.22
C ALA A 31 5.83 -9.21 4.03
N LEU A 32 4.73 -9.57 3.36
CA LEU A 32 4.13 -8.74 2.32
C LEU A 32 3.61 -7.41 2.85
N CYS A 33 2.94 -7.41 4.00
CA CYS A 33 2.46 -6.17 4.63
C CYS A 33 3.63 -5.22 4.93
N LYS A 34 4.73 -5.76 5.50
CA LYS A 34 5.97 -5.01 5.74
C LYS A 34 6.57 -4.49 4.42
N ARG A 35 6.61 -5.31 3.38
CA ARG A 35 7.13 -4.93 2.05
C ARG A 35 6.34 -3.77 1.43
N ILE A 36 5.01 -3.82 1.50
CA ILE A 36 4.14 -2.73 1.03
C ILE A 36 4.44 -1.43 1.80
N GLN A 37 4.59 -1.50 3.12
CA GLN A 37 4.93 -0.34 3.95
C GLN A 37 6.34 0.21 3.64
N GLN A 38 7.29 -0.65 3.29
CA GLN A 38 8.65 -0.24 2.91
C GLN A 38 8.69 0.53 1.60
N LEU A 39 7.88 0.12 0.62
CA LEU A 39 7.79 0.76 -0.70
C LEU A 39 6.95 2.04 -0.66
N ALA A 40 6.01 2.16 0.27
CA ALA A 40 5.08 3.27 0.35
C ALA A 40 5.76 4.65 0.39
N THR A 41 5.15 5.62 -0.28
CA THR A 41 5.54 7.03 -0.23
C THR A 41 5.27 7.58 1.17
N ARG A 42 6.32 8.07 1.83
CA ARG A 42 6.25 8.58 3.19
C ARG A 42 5.82 10.04 3.22
N ASN A 43 5.07 10.42 4.25
CA ASN A 43 4.71 11.81 4.55
C ASN A 43 3.92 12.52 3.44
N ALA A 44 3.14 11.78 2.66
CA ALA A 44 2.34 12.32 1.56
C ALA A 44 0.93 12.78 1.99
N ILE A 45 0.47 12.41 3.19
CA ILE A 45 -0.87 12.71 3.68
C ILE A 45 -0.81 13.90 4.65
N HIS A 46 -1.72 14.86 4.50
CA HIS A 46 -1.87 15.99 5.41
C HIS A 46 -2.91 15.70 6.51
N ASN A 47 -2.82 16.41 7.65
CA ASN A 47 -3.75 16.29 8.79
C ASN A 47 -3.83 14.87 9.41
N VAL A 48 -2.73 14.12 9.37
CA VAL A 48 -2.64 12.80 10.00
C VAL A 48 -2.51 12.95 11.52
N PRO A 49 -3.40 12.33 12.33
CA PRO A 49 -3.28 12.35 13.79
C PRO A 49 -1.96 11.75 14.27
N GLY A 50 -1.44 12.27 15.40
CA GLY A 50 -0.24 11.74 16.03
C GLY A 50 -0.36 10.23 16.31
N GLY A 51 0.69 9.47 15.99
CA GLY A 51 0.73 8.02 16.15
C GLY A 51 0.17 7.20 14.97
N THR A 52 -0.43 7.85 13.96
CA THR A 52 -0.85 7.18 12.72
C THR A 52 0.29 7.20 11.70
N VAL A 53 0.52 6.07 11.02
CA VAL A 53 1.54 5.96 9.96
C VAL A 53 1.15 6.81 8.74
N ASN A 54 2.07 7.65 8.26
CA ASN A 54 1.85 8.50 7.09
C ASN A 54 2.48 7.86 5.85
N LEU A 55 1.74 6.90 5.27
CA LEU A 55 2.18 6.08 4.14
C LEU A 55 1.09 6.02 3.06
N VAL A 56 1.47 6.25 1.81
CA VAL A 56 0.63 6.01 0.63
C VAL A 56 1.22 4.87 -0.18
N ALA A 57 0.41 3.87 -0.50
CA ALA A 57 0.87 2.67 -1.20
C ALA A 57 1.54 3.00 -2.55
N PHE A 58 2.63 2.28 -2.85
CA PHE A 58 3.43 2.45 -4.06
C PHE A 58 3.91 1.08 -4.53
N ASN A 59 3.89 0.84 -5.84
CA ASN A 59 4.25 -0.44 -6.44
C ASN A 59 5.77 -0.60 -6.69
N GLY A 60 6.58 0.39 -6.35
CA GLY A 60 8.03 0.34 -6.56
C GLY A 60 8.50 0.76 -7.95
N ASN A 61 7.60 1.21 -8.84
CA ASN A 61 7.96 1.69 -10.18
C ASN A 61 7.84 3.23 -10.28
N PRO A 62 8.95 4.00 -10.20
CA PRO A 62 8.93 5.46 -10.25
C PRO A 62 8.68 6.03 -11.65
N SER A 63 8.78 5.19 -12.68
CA SER A 63 8.64 5.56 -14.09
C SER A 63 7.32 5.06 -14.70
N GLY A 64 6.31 4.81 -13.86
CA GLY A 64 5.00 4.29 -14.26
C GLY A 64 4.38 5.00 -15.45
#